data_AF-A0A535MTY0-F1
#
_entry.id   AF-A0A535MTY0-F1
#
_cell.length_a   1.000
_cell.length_b   1.000
_cell.length_c   1.000
_cell.angle_alpha   90.00
_cell.angle_beta   90.00
_cell.angle_gamma   90.00
#
_symmetry.space_group_name_H-M   'P 1'
#
loop_
_entity.id
_entity.type
_entity.pdbx_description
1 polymer ?
#
loop_
_entity_poly.entity_id
_entity_poly.type
_entity_poly.pdbx_seq_one_letter_code
_entity_poly.pdbx_strand_id
1 'polypeptide(L)'
;YGRDMILVETVGVGQSELEISTICDTVVLVLMPESGDAVQSIKAGILEIADVFVINKADLGGAEKTRRLIQDAIGLGPKQAWRPPIVMASAAKEEGIAGVWDAVLA
;
A
#
# COMPACT_ATOMS: atom_id res chain seq x y z
N TYR A 1 -17.20 20.65 -16.91
CA TYR A 1 -17.25 19.36 -16.18
C TYR A 1 -15.82 19.00 -15.80
N GLY A 2 -15.61 18.59 -14.55
CA GLY A 2 -14.30 18.14 -14.04
C GLY A 2 -14.54 17.12 -12.93
N ARG A 3 -13.53 16.33 -12.62
CA ARG A 3 -13.51 15.46 -11.43
C ARG A 3 -12.38 15.95 -10.54
N ASP A 4 -12.68 16.16 -9.27
CA ASP A 4 -11.69 16.62 -8.28
C ASP A 4 -10.76 15.47 -7.85
N MET A 5 -11.22 14.22 -7.99
CA MET A 5 -10.49 13.02 -7.63
C MET A 5 -10.65 11.96 -8.72
N ILE A 6 -9.53 11.34 -9.08
CA ILE A 6 -9.45 10.24 -10.04
C ILE A 6 -8.76 9.07 -9.35
N LEU A 7 -9.42 7.92 -9.28
CA LEU A 7 -8.83 6.68 -8.79
C LEU A 7 -8.38 5.84 -9.98
N VAL A 8 -7.12 5.44 -9.99
CA VAL A 8 -6.53 4.55 -11.00
C VAL A 8 -6.16 3.24 -10.33
N GLU A 9 -6.69 2.13 -10.82
CA GLU A 9 -6.42 0.79 -10.30
C GLU A 9 -5.65 -0.02 -11.36
N THR A 10 -4.60 -0.72 -10.93
CA THR A 10 -3.89 -1.67 -11.79
C THR A 10 -4.63 -3.01 -11.80
N VAL A 11 -4.58 -3.73 -12.92
CA VAL A 11 -5.29 -5.02 -13.09
C VAL A 11 -4.46 -6.24 -12.66
N GLY A 12 -3.28 -6.05 -12.06
CA GLY A 12 -2.48 -7.13 -11.46
C GLY A 12 -1.69 -8.02 -12.42
N VAL A 13 -1.36 -7.55 -13.63
CA VAL A 13 -0.47 -8.25 -14.58
C VAL A 13 0.44 -7.26 -15.31
N GLY A 14 1.77 -7.50 -15.32
CA GLY A 14 2.73 -6.81 -16.21
C GLY A 14 3.64 -5.77 -15.55
N GLN A 15 4.19 -4.86 -16.36
CA GLN A 15 5.08 -3.77 -15.92
C GLN A 15 4.33 -2.51 -15.48
N SER A 16 3.01 -2.46 -15.67
CA SER A 16 2.14 -1.31 -15.35
C SER A 16 2.16 -0.91 -13.88
N GLU A 17 2.61 -1.81 -13.00
CA GLU A 17 2.75 -1.58 -11.56
C GLU A 17 3.74 -0.46 -11.25
N LEU A 18 4.78 -0.25 -12.08
CA LEU A 18 5.76 0.81 -11.86
C LEU A 18 5.35 2.12 -12.53
N GLU A 19 4.71 2.06 -13.69
CA GLU A 19 4.30 3.24 -14.46
C GLU A 19 3.28 4.10 -13.71
N ILE A 20 2.47 3.52 -12.82
CA ILE A 20 1.45 4.24 -12.05
C ILE A 20 2.01 5.40 -11.23
N SER A 21 3.25 5.26 -10.76
CA SER A 21 3.98 6.30 -10.01
C SER A 21 4.24 7.58 -10.81
N THR A 22 4.17 7.49 -12.14
CA THR A 22 4.41 8.65 -13.03
C THR A 22 3.13 9.38 -13.41
N ILE A 23 1.96 8.80 -13.13
CA ILE A 23 0.64 9.32 -13.53
C ILE A 23 -0.26 9.67 -12.35
N CYS A 24 0.08 9.22 -11.13
CA CYS A 24 -0.69 9.45 -9.92
C CYS A 24 0.11 10.30 -8.93
N ASP A 25 -0.56 11.23 -8.26
CA ASP A 25 0.03 12.07 -7.20
C ASP A 25 0.31 11.27 -5.91
N THR A 26 -0.42 10.17 -5.69
CA THR A 26 -0.26 9.29 -4.53
C THR A 26 -0.50 7.85 -4.93
N VAL A 27 0.45 6.97 -4.63
CA VAL A 27 0.37 5.53 -4.90
C VAL A 27 0.06 4.79 -3.61
N VAL A 28 -1.06 4.06 -3.62
CA VAL A 28 -1.49 3.22 -2.49
C VAL A 28 -1.22 1.75 -2.82
N LEU A 29 -0.32 1.10 -2.07
CA LEU A 29 -0.08 -0.33 -2.19
C LEU A 29 -0.96 -1.11 -1.21
N VAL A 30 -1.90 -1.88 -1.75
CA VAL A 30 -2.82 -2.72 -0.96
C VAL A 30 -2.33 -4.16 -0.91
N LEU A 31 -2.13 -4.68 0.31
CA LEU A 31 -1.60 -6.00 0.62
C LEU A 31 -2.59 -6.75 1.52
N MET A 32 -2.42 -8.07 1.65
CA MET A 32 -3.22 -8.90 2.56
C MET A 32 -2.33 -9.72 3.51
N PRO A 33 -2.79 -10.01 4.75
CA PRO A 33 -2.08 -10.86 5.70
C PRO A 33 -1.77 -12.25 5.16
N GLU A 34 -0.71 -12.86 5.70
CA GLU A 34 -0.36 -14.29 5.53
C GLU A 34 -0.24 -14.82 4.09
N SER A 35 -0.13 -13.93 3.11
CA SER A 35 0.34 -14.27 1.79
C SER A 35 1.86 -14.52 1.85
N GLY A 36 2.26 -15.68 2.38
CA GLY A 36 3.66 -16.07 2.57
C GLY A 36 4.52 -15.89 1.31
N ASP A 37 3.91 -16.02 0.13
CA ASP A 37 4.53 -15.71 -1.16
C ASP A 37 4.39 -14.25 -1.57
N ALA A 38 3.33 -13.52 -1.21
CA ALA A 38 3.13 -12.19 -1.78
C ALA A 38 4.11 -11.16 -1.21
N VAL A 39 4.46 -11.19 0.08
CA VAL A 39 5.48 -10.24 0.59
C VAL A 39 6.85 -10.50 -0.03
N GLN A 40 7.22 -11.76 -0.30
CA GLN A 40 8.45 -12.09 -1.03
C GLN A 40 8.33 -11.83 -2.55
N SER A 41 7.11 -11.90 -3.10
CA SER A 41 6.82 -11.61 -4.51
C SER A 41 6.59 -10.13 -4.79
N ILE A 42 6.45 -9.28 -3.76
CA ILE A 42 6.51 -7.84 -3.93
C ILE A 42 7.92 -7.54 -4.43
N LYS A 43 7.99 -7.22 -5.72
CA LYS A 43 9.22 -6.80 -6.37
C LYS A 43 9.75 -5.59 -5.60
N ALA A 44 11.05 -5.56 -5.31
CA ALA A 44 11.68 -4.46 -4.57
C ALA A 44 11.25 -3.06 -5.09
N GLY A 45 11.13 -2.90 -6.42
CA GLY A 45 10.69 -1.64 -7.02
C GLY A 45 9.24 -1.22 -6.74
N ILE A 46 8.34 -2.12 -6.34
CA ILE A 46 6.96 -1.75 -5.99
C ILE A 46 6.90 -1.11 -4.59
N LEU A 47 7.74 -1.58 -3.66
CA LEU A 47 7.83 -0.96 -2.33
C LEU A 47 8.37 0.47 -2.41
N GLU A 48 9.24 0.74 -3.38
CA GLU A 48 9.91 2.02 -3.54
C GLU A 48 8.99 3.13 -4.05
N ILE A 49 7.92 2.78 -4.77
CA ILE A 49 6.99 3.75 -5.36
C ILE A 49 5.74 3.99 -4.52
N ALA A 50 5.56 3.30 -3.40
CA ALA A 50 4.35 3.38 -2.60
C ALA A 50 4.44 4.50 -1.56
N ASP A 51 3.49 5.44 -1.62
CA ASP A 51 3.37 6.54 -0.67
C ASP A 51 2.59 6.13 0.58
N VAL A 52 1.65 5.20 0.42
CA VAL A 52 0.82 4.63 1.50
C VAL A 52 0.73 3.12 1.36
N PHE A 53 0.95 2.41 2.45
CA PHE A 53 0.74 0.96 2.52
C PHE A 53 -0.57 0.66 3.23
N VAL A 54 -1.40 -0.20 2.64
CA VAL A 54 -2.64 -0.68 3.27
C VAL A 54 -2.56 -2.19 3.41
N ILE A 55 -2.71 -2.69 4.64
CA ILE A 55 -2.89 -4.11 4.91
C ILE A 55 -4.39 -4.35 5.02
N ASN A 56 -5.01 -4.70 3.90
CA ASN A 56 -6.43 -5.04 3.81
C ASN A 56 -6.68 -6.48 4.30
N LYS A 57 -7.91 -6.79 4.71
CA LYS A 57 -8.27 -8.02 5.43
C LYS A 57 -7.55 -8.16 6.78
N ALA A 58 -7.31 -7.04 7.46
CA ALA A 58 -6.66 -7.01 8.76
C ALA A 58 -7.46 -7.71 9.88
N ASP A 59 -8.72 -8.06 9.62
CA ASP A 59 -9.55 -8.93 10.45
C ASP A 59 -9.08 -10.41 10.45
N LEU A 60 -8.19 -10.78 9.54
CA LEU A 60 -7.59 -12.11 9.47
C LEU A 60 -6.28 -12.21 10.28
N GLY A 61 -5.86 -13.45 10.55
CA GLY A 61 -4.59 -13.75 11.21
C GLY A 61 -3.37 -13.18 10.45
N GLY A 62 -2.32 -12.85 11.20
CA GLY A 62 -1.00 -12.46 10.66
C GLY A 62 -0.88 -11.06 10.08
N ALA A 63 -1.90 -10.20 10.23
CA ALA A 63 -1.85 -8.81 9.76
C ALA A 63 -0.72 -8.01 10.41
N GLU A 64 -0.53 -8.17 11.73
CA GLU A 64 0.55 -7.54 12.50
C GLU A 64 1.94 -8.05 12.09
N LYS A 65 2.04 -9.33 11.67
CA LYS A 65 3.29 -9.88 11.14
C LYS A 65 3.64 -9.21 9.81
N THR A 66 2.66 -9.08 8.90
CA THR A 66 2.85 -8.36 7.63
C THR A 66 3.22 -6.89 7.87
N ARG A 67 2.60 -6.23 8.85
CA ARG A 67 2.94 -4.84 9.23
C ARG A 67 4.40 -4.69 9.61
N ARG A 68 4.93 -5.61 10.42
CA ARG A 68 6.34 -5.62 10.81
C ARG A 68 7.26 -5.84 9.62
N LEU A 69 6.95 -6.79 8.75
CA LEU A 69 7.74 -7.05 7.54
C LEU A 69 7.86 -5.81 6.64
N ILE A 70 6.75 -5.10 6.40
CA ILE A 70 6.76 -3.86 5.62
C ILE A 70 7.53 -2.76 6.36
N GLN A 71 7.33 -2.63 7.67
CA GLN A 71 8.03 -1.64 8.49
C GLN A 71 9.55 -1.83 8.45
N ASP A 72 10.01 -3.08 8.50
CA ASP A 72 11.42 -3.44 8.39
C ASP A 72 11.95 -3.17 6.98
N ALA A 73 11.19 -3.51 5.93
CA ALA A 73 11.56 -3.24 4.54
C ALA A 73 11.73 -1.73 4.26
N ILE A 74 10.79 -0.90 4.73
CA ILE A 74 10.91 0.57 4.68
C ILE A 74 12.13 1.04 5.47
N GLY A 75 12.42 0.42 6.61
CA GLY A 75 13.55 0.76 7.47
C GLY A 75 14.93 0.43 6.89
N LEU A 76 15.01 -0.54 5.97
CA LEU A 76 16.24 -0.91 5.26
C LEU A 76 16.56 0.03 4.08
N GLY A 77 15.56 0.75 3.58
CA GLY A 77 15.73 1.75 2.52
C GLY A 77 16.51 3.00 2.98
N PRO A 78 16.91 3.86 2.03
CA PRO A 78 17.52 5.15 2.38
C PRO A 78 16.56 5.99 3.22
N LYS A 79 17.09 6.82 4.13
CA LYS A 79 16.27 7.77 4.87
C LYS A 79 15.62 8.76 3.91
N GLN A 80 14.30 8.81 3.91
CA GLN A 80 13.51 9.74 3.12
C GLN A 80 12.84 10.79 4.04
N ALA A 81 12.49 11.95 3.47
CA ALA A 81 11.74 12.98 4.19
C ALA A 81 10.31 12.53 4.50
N TRP A 82 9.71 11.81 3.56
CA TRP A 82 8.44 11.12 3.74
C TRP A 82 8.69 9.69 4.23
N ARG A 83 7.92 9.24 5.22
CA ARG A 83 7.93 7.85 5.66
C ARG A 83 6.54 7.27 5.45
N PRO A 84 6.34 6.41 4.44
CA PRO A 84 5.02 5.91 4.09
C PRO A 84 4.28 5.31 5.30
N PRO A 85 3.07 5.78 5.62
CA PRO A 85 2.25 5.19 6.66
C PRO A 85 1.81 3.77 6.27
N ILE A 86 1.65 2.91 7.27
CA ILE A 86 1.09 1.56 7.11
C ILE A 86 -0.25 1.52 7.84
N VAL A 87 -1.33 1.43 7.07
CA VAL A 87 -2.72 1.44 7.58
C VAL A 87 -3.27 0.03 7.59
N MET A 88 -3.90 -0.36 8.70
CA MET A 88 -4.63 -1.63 8.82
C MET A 88 -6.08 -1.40 8.43
N ALA A 89 -6.63 -2.21 7.53
CA ALA A 89 -8.01 -2.06 7.08
C ALA A 89 -8.70 -3.41 6.86
N SER A 90 -10.02 -3.42 6.98
CA SER A 90 -10.86 -4.51 6.47
C SER A 90 -11.97 -3.92 5.63
N ALA A 91 -11.82 -3.99 4.30
CA ALA A 91 -12.85 -3.52 3.38
C ALA A 91 -14.18 -4.27 3.56
N ALA A 92 -14.13 -5.58 3.87
CA ALA A 92 -15.32 -6.39 4.09
C ALA A 92 -16.07 -6.05 5.39
N LYS A 93 -15.39 -5.43 6.35
CA LYS A 93 -15.96 -4.97 7.62
C LYS A 93 -16.15 -3.45 7.69
N GLU A 94 -15.74 -2.74 6.63
CA GLU A 94 -15.70 -1.27 6.57
C GLU A 94 -14.83 -0.64 7.69
N GLU A 95 -13.81 -1.35 8.16
CA GLU A 95 -12.92 -0.92 9.23
C GLU A 95 -11.62 -0.32 8.67
N GLY A 96 -11.14 0.76 9.29
CA GLY A 96 -9.86 1.41 8.92
C GLY A 96 -9.86 2.21 7.61
N ILE A 97 -10.97 2.23 6.87
CA ILE A 97 -11.10 2.91 5.57
C ILE A 97 -10.86 4.42 5.69
N ALA A 98 -11.40 5.07 6.73
CA ALA A 98 -11.15 6.50 6.97
C ALA A 98 -9.66 6.79 7.16
N GLY A 99 -8.93 5.92 7.88
CA GLY A 99 -7.50 6.06 8.08
C GLY A 99 -6.69 5.91 6.79
N VAL A 100 -7.18 5.16 5.80
CA VAL A 100 -6.57 5.10 4.46
C VAL A 100 -6.71 6.45 3.76
N TRP A 101 -7.89 7.05 3.82
CA TRP A 101 -8.15 8.35 3.20
C TRP A 101 -7.35 9.47 3.88
N ASP A 102 -7.28 9.48 5.21
CA ASP A 102 -6.47 10.43 5.96
C ASP A 102 -4.98 10.32 5.57
N ALA A 103 -4.48 9.10 5.34
CA ALA A 103 -3.11 8.88 4.89
C ALA A 103 -2.84 9.35 3.45
N VAL A 104 -3.85 9.33 2.57
CA VAL A 104 -3.75 9.85 1.19
C VAL A 104 -3.70 11.38 1.17
N LEU A 105 -4.28 12.05 2.17
CA LEU A 105 -4.32 13.52 2.26
C LEU A 105 -3.16 14.16 3.04
N ALA A 106 -2.30 13.34 3.67
CA ALA A 106 -1.23 13.77 4.57
C ALA A 106 0.03 14.24 3.81
#